data_AF-A0A4Z0Y2K5-F1
#
_entry.id   AF-A0A4Z0Y2K5-F1
#
_cell.length_a   1.000
_cell.length_b   1.000
_cell.length_c   1.000
_cell.angle_alpha   90.00
_cell.angle_beta   90.00
_cell.angle_gamma   90.00
#
_symmetry.space_group_name_H-M   'P 1'
#
loop_
_entity.id
_entity.type
_entity.pdbx_description
1 polymer ?
#
loop_
_entity_poly.entity_id
_entity_poly.type
_entity_poly.pdbx_seq_one_letter_code
_entity_poly.pdbx_strand_id
1 'polypeptide(L)'
;MEVTRESERTQSEDVTRVLEQSKLEPTAAQESHIGVRQATGLSWILIVVSILSSAFLFALDNTIVADIQPAIVRDFGSVNKLTWLPVGFLLGAASSNLLWGQFYAYFDAKPLYIICVIIFEVGSAVCGAAPNINALIIGRAICGLGGAGMYTGVLVLLSAQTTEQERPVYFGFTGLAWGLGTILGPILGGSFTNSSATWR
;
A
#
# COMPACT_ATOMS: atom_id res chain seq x y z
N MET A 1 0.55 37.86 -46.89
CA MET A 1 1.57 37.41 -45.91
C MET A 1 1.31 37.93 -44.49
N GLU A 2 0.41 38.92 -44.29
CA GLU A 2 0.03 39.42 -42.95
C GLU A 2 -0.96 38.51 -42.19
N VAL A 3 -1.90 37.85 -42.87
CA VAL A 3 -2.93 37.01 -42.22
C VAL A 3 -2.34 35.80 -41.49
N THR A 4 -1.25 35.23 -41.98
CA THR A 4 -0.53 34.12 -41.33
C THR A 4 0.20 34.54 -40.06
N ARG A 5 0.63 35.82 -39.93
CA ARG A 5 1.30 36.31 -38.71
C ARG A 5 0.34 36.55 -37.56
N GLU A 6 -0.91 36.94 -37.82
CA GLU A 6 -1.92 37.10 -36.77
C GLU A 6 -2.37 35.75 -36.18
N SER A 7 -2.49 34.71 -37.01
CA SER A 7 -2.81 33.35 -36.54
C SER A 7 -1.73 32.78 -35.63
N GLU A 8 -0.45 32.96 -35.94
CA GLU A 8 0.67 32.51 -35.11
C GLU A 8 0.77 33.29 -33.79
N ARG A 9 0.43 34.58 -33.80
CA ARG A 9 0.45 35.43 -32.60
C ARG A 9 -0.67 35.07 -31.63
N THR A 10 -1.87 34.80 -32.15
CA THR A 10 -3.03 34.36 -31.36
C THR A 10 -2.79 32.98 -30.74
N GLN A 11 -2.14 32.06 -31.49
CA GLN A 11 -1.79 30.73 -31.00
C GLN A 11 -0.68 30.76 -29.92
N SER A 12 0.30 31.68 -30.03
CA SER A 12 1.33 31.87 -29.02
C SER A 12 0.77 32.46 -27.72
N GLU A 13 -0.19 33.39 -27.82
CA GLU A 13 -0.89 33.96 -26.66
C GLU A 13 -1.78 32.91 -25.96
N ASP A 14 -2.47 32.05 -26.72
CA ASP A 14 -3.26 30.94 -26.16
C ASP A 14 -2.38 29.89 -25.48
N VAL A 15 -1.24 29.52 -26.08
CA VAL A 15 -0.28 28.61 -25.45
C VAL A 15 0.29 29.23 -24.18
N THR A 16 0.59 30.54 -24.18
CA THR A 16 1.06 31.23 -22.98
C THR A 16 -0.01 31.30 -21.90
N ARG A 17 -1.28 31.51 -22.26
CA ARG A 17 -2.42 31.46 -21.32
C ARG A 17 -2.70 30.07 -20.78
N VAL A 18 -2.55 29.02 -21.58
CA VAL A 18 -2.64 27.62 -21.12
C VAL A 18 -1.48 27.29 -20.19
N LEU A 19 -0.27 27.79 -20.47
CA LEU A 19 0.88 27.62 -19.58
C LEU A 19 0.71 28.41 -18.28
N GLU A 20 0.17 29.63 -18.32
CA GLU A 20 -0.19 30.42 -17.13
C GLU A 20 -1.33 29.78 -16.35
N GLN A 21 -2.40 29.28 -17.00
CA GLN A 21 -3.47 28.51 -16.34
C GLN A 21 -2.94 27.20 -15.75
N SER A 22 -2.01 26.50 -16.40
CA SER A 22 -1.35 25.32 -15.81
C SER A 22 -0.48 25.67 -14.58
N LYS A 23 -0.03 26.94 -14.50
CA LYS A 23 0.72 27.48 -13.37
C LYS A 23 -0.18 28.10 -12.29
N LEU A 24 -1.42 28.44 -12.65
CA LEU A 24 -2.43 29.11 -11.83
C LEU A 24 -3.59 28.21 -11.43
N GLU A 25 -3.62 26.95 -11.88
CA GLU A 25 -4.22 25.85 -11.14
C GLU A 25 -3.18 25.35 -10.14
N PRO A 26 -3.08 25.94 -8.93
CA PRO A 26 -2.71 25.08 -7.83
C PRO A 26 -3.82 24.03 -7.85
N THR A 27 -3.49 22.81 -8.29
CA THR A 27 -4.17 21.62 -7.80
C THR A 27 -4.38 21.92 -6.33
N ALA A 28 -5.64 22.06 -5.94
CA ALA A 28 -6.05 22.24 -4.57
C ALA A 28 -5.68 20.95 -3.81
N ALA A 29 -4.38 20.70 -3.70
CA ALA A 29 -3.75 20.05 -2.60
C ALA A 29 -4.13 20.95 -1.44
N GLN A 30 -5.32 20.65 -0.92
CA GLN A 30 -5.70 20.72 0.46
C GLN A 30 -4.54 21.32 1.24
N GLU A 31 -4.65 22.61 1.58
CA GLU A 31 -4.06 23.09 2.80
C GLU A 31 -4.70 22.25 3.91
N SER A 32 -4.24 21.01 4.05
CA SER A 32 -4.49 20.19 5.21
C SER A 32 -3.89 21.00 6.31
N HIS A 33 -4.77 21.60 7.13
CA HIS A 33 -4.46 22.21 8.41
C HIS A 33 -3.10 21.69 8.89
N ILE A 34 -2.06 22.53 8.80
CA ILE A 34 -0.75 22.27 9.40
C ILE A 34 -0.96 22.36 10.91
N GLY A 35 -1.66 21.37 11.44
CA GLY A 35 -1.91 21.14 12.84
C GLY A 35 -0.71 20.37 13.37
N VAL A 36 0.28 21.13 13.82
CA VAL A 36 1.32 20.73 14.77
C VAL A 36 0.87 19.53 15.61
N ARG A 37 1.65 18.43 15.59
CA ARG A 37 1.55 17.21 16.43
C ARG A 37 0.34 17.20 17.38
N GLN A 38 -0.77 16.58 16.96
CA GLN A 38 -1.92 16.34 17.85
C GLN A 38 -1.58 15.37 19.00
N ALA A 39 -0.54 14.54 18.82
CA ALA A 39 0.01 13.65 19.85
C ALA A 39 1.50 13.94 20.03
N THR A 40 1.90 14.48 21.19
CA THR A 40 3.30 14.63 21.61
C THR A 40 3.64 13.57 22.66
N GLY A 41 4.87 13.03 22.62
CA GLY A 41 5.38 12.08 23.60
C GLY A 41 5.05 10.61 23.29
N LEU A 42 4.61 9.86 24.30
CA LEU A 42 4.44 8.40 24.25
C LEU A 42 3.37 7.95 23.22
N SER A 43 2.28 8.71 23.08
CA SER A 43 1.21 8.41 22.14
C SER A 43 1.65 8.46 20.68
N TRP A 44 2.60 9.34 20.34
CA TRP A 44 3.19 9.41 19.01
C TRP A 44 4.04 8.17 18.69
N ILE A 45 4.84 7.74 19.67
CA ILE A 45 5.65 6.52 19.55
C ILE A 45 4.74 5.32 19.32
N LEU A 46 3.63 5.21 20.06
CA LEU A 46 2.65 4.12 19.88
C LEU A 46 2.02 4.13 18.48
N ILE A 47 1.67 5.31 17.94
CA ILE A 47 1.14 5.42 16.58
C ILE A 47 2.18 4.98 15.55
N VAL A 48 3.42 5.49 15.66
CA VAL A 48 4.50 5.13 14.74
C VAL A 48 4.79 3.63 14.80
N VAL A 49 4.89 3.04 16.00
CA VAL A 49 5.10 1.60 16.17
C VAL A 49 3.95 0.79 15.58
N SER A 50 2.70 1.21 15.79
CA SER A 50 1.54 0.55 15.18
C SER A 50 1.62 0.55 13.65
N ILE A 51 1.94 1.71 13.06
CA ILE A 51 2.03 1.87 11.60
C ILE A 51 3.20 1.04 11.05
N LEU A 52 4.36 1.07 11.71
CA LEU A 52 5.53 0.27 11.35
C LEU A 52 5.26 -1.23 11.48
N SER A 53 4.51 -1.65 12.50
CA SER A 53 4.11 -3.05 12.68
C SER A 53 3.21 -3.52 11.55
N SER A 54 2.25 -2.71 11.12
CA SER A 54 1.39 -3.04 9.97
C SER A 54 2.19 -3.10 8.65
N ALA A 55 3.12 -2.16 8.43
CA ALA A 55 4.01 -2.19 7.27
C ALA A 55 4.92 -3.43 7.28
N PHE A 56 5.43 -3.81 8.45
CA PHE A 56 6.20 -5.05 8.65
C PHE A 56 5.35 -6.29 8.34
N LEU A 57 4.14 -6.39 8.87
CA LEU A 57 3.22 -7.51 8.62
C LEU A 57 2.91 -7.65 7.13
N PHE A 58 2.70 -6.53 6.43
CA PHE A 58 2.46 -6.52 5.00
C PHE A 58 3.67 -7.01 4.17
N ALA A 59 4.88 -6.61 4.55
CA ALA A 59 6.11 -7.08 3.90
C ALA A 59 6.39 -8.56 4.18
N LEU A 60 6.16 -8.99 5.42
CA LEU A 60 6.27 -10.37 5.85
C LEU A 60 5.26 -11.26 5.12
N ASP A 61 4.01 -10.83 4.98
CA ASP A 61 2.98 -11.57 4.23
C ASP A 61 3.41 -11.81 2.78
N ASN A 62 3.80 -10.76 2.06
CA ASN A 62 4.29 -10.86 0.68
C ASN A 62 5.44 -11.87 0.53
N THR A 63 6.34 -11.91 1.51
CA THR A 63 7.54 -12.74 1.45
C THR A 63 7.25 -14.19 1.83
N ILE A 64 6.45 -14.44 2.88
CA ILE A 64 6.06 -15.79 3.30
C ILE A 64 5.36 -16.54 2.17
N VAL A 65 4.49 -15.88 1.38
CA VAL A 65 3.77 -16.55 0.27
C VAL A 65 4.74 -17.23 -0.69
N ALA A 66 5.82 -16.53 -1.05
CA ALA A 66 6.78 -17.03 -2.01
C ALA A 66 7.48 -18.30 -1.50
N ASP A 67 7.70 -18.39 -0.19
CA ASP A 67 8.40 -19.51 0.43
C ASP A 67 7.50 -20.73 0.69
N ILE A 68 6.20 -20.51 0.97
CA ILE A 68 5.23 -21.61 1.18
C ILE A 68 4.65 -22.18 -0.11
N GLN A 69 4.88 -21.54 -1.26
CA GLN A 69 4.47 -22.03 -2.59
C GLN A 69 4.77 -23.52 -2.83
N PRO A 70 6.00 -24.04 -2.63
CA PRO A 70 6.29 -25.46 -2.78
C PRO A 70 5.45 -26.36 -1.85
N ALA A 71 5.14 -25.92 -0.64
CA ALA A 71 4.29 -26.67 0.30
C ALA A 71 2.85 -26.78 -0.20
N ILE A 72 2.29 -25.65 -0.67
CA ILE A 72 0.95 -25.57 -1.26
C ILE A 72 0.84 -26.50 -2.48
N VAL A 73 1.89 -26.59 -3.31
CA VAL A 73 1.91 -27.53 -4.44
C VAL A 73 1.83 -28.99 -3.98
N ARG A 74 2.54 -29.36 -2.91
CA ARG A 74 2.53 -30.73 -2.38
C ARG A 74 1.15 -31.12 -1.85
N ASP A 75 0.45 -30.18 -1.22
CA ASP A 75 -0.86 -30.44 -0.61
C ASP A 75 -2.02 -30.44 -1.61
N PHE A 76 -2.00 -29.56 -2.62
CA PHE A 76 -3.11 -29.42 -3.59
C PHE A 76 -2.84 -30.03 -4.97
N GLY A 77 -1.61 -30.44 -5.26
CA GLY A 77 -1.21 -31.07 -6.53
C GLY A 77 -1.40 -30.20 -7.79
N SER A 78 -1.78 -28.93 -7.64
CA SER A 78 -2.27 -28.07 -8.73
C SER A 78 -1.27 -26.97 -9.09
N VAL A 79 -0.17 -27.34 -9.74
CA VAL A 79 0.94 -26.42 -10.11
C VAL A 79 0.46 -25.24 -10.97
N ASN A 80 -0.49 -25.47 -11.89
CA ASN A 80 -0.98 -24.44 -12.82
C ASN A 80 -1.66 -23.25 -12.13
N LYS A 81 -2.14 -23.41 -10.90
CA LYS A 81 -2.80 -22.34 -10.13
C LYS A 81 -1.88 -21.63 -9.15
N LEU A 82 -0.64 -22.08 -9.01
CA LEU A 82 0.31 -21.52 -8.05
C LEU A 82 0.71 -20.07 -8.40
N THR A 83 0.93 -19.81 -9.68
CA THR A 83 1.27 -18.46 -10.19
C THR A 83 0.17 -17.44 -9.91
N TRP A 84 -1.09 -17.89 -9.75
CA TRP A 84 -2.21 -17.02 -9.42
C TRP A 84 -2.19 -16.49 -7.98
N LEU A 85 -1.36 -17.04 -7.08
CA LEU A 85 -1.22 -16.53 -5.71
C LEU A 85 -0.60 -15.12 -5.66
N PRO A 86 0.63 -14.90 -6.17
CA PRO A 86 1.21 -13.55 -6.22
C PRO A 86 0.45 -12.65 -7.21
N VAL A 87 -0.06 -13.20 -8.31
CA VAL A 87 -0.80 -12.44 -9.32
C VAL A 87 -2.14 -11.93 -8.76
N GLY A 88 -2.88 -12.76 -8.02
CA GLY A 88 -4.15 -12.37 -7.41
C GLY A 88 -3.98 -11.24 -6.39
N PHE A 89 -2.92 -11.32 -5.58
CA PHE A 89 -2.54 -10.24 -4.67
C PHE A 89 -2.22 -8.94 -5.42
N LEU A 90 -1.37 -8.99 -6.45
CA LEU A 90 -0.99 -7.82 -7.25
C LEU A 90 -2.18 -7.24 -8.00
N LEU A 91 -3.10 -8.06 -8.51
CA LEU A 91 -4.35 -7.61 -9.14
C LEU A 91 -5.24 -6.86 -8.15
N GLY A 92 -5.41 -7.39 -6.93
CA GLY A 92 -6.15 -6.73 -5.86
C GLY A 92 -5.51 -5.39 -5.46
N ALA A 93 -4.19 -5.37 -5.34
CA ALA A 93 -3.44 -4.15 -5.03
C ALA A 93 -3.53 -3.12 -6.17
N ALA A 94 -3.28 -3.51 -7.42
CA ALA A 94 -3.28 -2.62 -8.56
C ALA A 94 -4.65 -2.02 -8.85
N SER A 95 -5.72 -2.82 -8.75
CA SER A 95 -7.10 -2.34 -8.95
C SER A 95 -7.55 -1.38 -7.85
N SER A 96 -7.08 -1.57 -6.61
CA SER A 96 -7.47 -0.74 -5.47
C SER A 96 -6.58 0.48 -5.25
N ASN A 97 -5.37 0.53 -5.80
CA ASN A 97 -4.45 1.66 -5.64
C ASN A 97 -5.09 3.01 -6.00
N LEU A 98 -5.75 3.09 -7.17
CA LEU A 98 -6.39 4.33 -7.61
C LEU A 98 -7.59 4.70 -6.72
N LEU A 99 -8.36 3.69 -6.30
CA LEU A 99 -9.49 3.88 -5.39
C LEU A 99 -9.01 4.46 -4.05
N TRP A 100 -7.97 3.86 -3.45
CA TRP A 100 -7.41 4.34 -2.19
C TRP A 100 -6.81 5.73 -2.32
N GLY A 101 -6.15 6.05 -3.44
CA GLY A 101 -5.65 7.40 -3.71
C GLY A 101 -6.77 8.45 -3.64
N GLN A 102 -7.93 8.16 -4.23
CA GLN A 102 -9.10 9.03 -4.14
C GLN A 102 -9.69 9.03 -2.73
N PHE A 103 -9.85 7.87 -2.08
CA PHE A 103 -10.42 7.80 -0.74
C PHE A 103 -9.60 8.64 0.27
N TYR A 104 -8.27 8.54 0.26
CA TYR A 104 -7.41 9.34 1.15
C TYR A 104 -7.40 10.84 0.83
N ALA A 105 -7.83 11.25 -0.37
CA ALA A 105 -7.97 12.67 -0.72
C ALA A 105 -9.24 13.30 -0.15
N TYR A 106 -10.36 12.57 -0.15
CA TYR A 106 -11.67 13.08 0.26
C TYR A 106 -12.07 12.75 1.71
N PHE A 107 -11.53 11.66 2.29
CA PHE A 107 -11.91 11.18 3.62
C PHE A 107 -10.75 11.25 4.62
N ASP A 108 -11.10 11.19 5.90
CA ASP A 108 -10.11 11.15 6.98
C ASP A 108 -9.23 9.90 6.92
N ALA A 109 -7.91 10.11 7.01
CA ALA A 109 -6.93 9.02 6.88
C ALA A 109 -7.03 7.97 7.99
N LYS A 110 -7.39 8.36 9.22
CA LYS A 110 -7.41 7.46 10.38
C LYS A 110 -8.46 6.34 10.28
N PRO A 111 -9.77 6.62 10.06
CA PRO A 111 -10.76 5.55 9.91
C PRO A 111 -10.53 4.69 8.66
N LEU A 112 -10.09 5.30 7.54
CA LEU A 112 -9.75 4.56 6.33
C LEU A 112 -8.62 3.56 6.56
N TYR A 113 -7.58 3.97 7.28
CA TYR A 113 -6.46 3.09 7.61
C TYR A 113 -6.91 1.88 8.43
N ILE A 114 -7.76 2.09 9.45
CA ILE A 114 -8.30 1.01 10.28
C ILE A 114 -9.13 0.03 9.44
N ILE A 115 -9.95 0.53 8.51
CA ILE A 115 -10.73 -0.30 7.59
C ILE A 115 -9.80 -1.15 6.70
N CYS A 116 -8.73 -0.55 6.15
CA CYS A 116 -7.75 -1.27 5.35
C CYS A 116 -7.07 -2.40 6.14
N VAL A 117 -6.71 -2.15 7.40
CA VAL A 117 -6.15 -3.15 8.31
C VAL A 117 -7.13 -4.29 8.55
N ILE A 118 -8.41 -3.99 8.81
CA ILE A 118 -9.44 -5.02 8.99
C ILE A 118 -9.61 -5.88 7.71
N ILE A 119 -9.62 -5.25 6.53
CA ILE A 119 -9.72 -5.97 5.26
C ILE A 119 -8.51 -6.91 5.08
N PHE A 120 -7.31 -6.43 5.41
CA PHE A 120 -6.09 -7.24 5.34
C PHE A 120 -6.17 -8.44 6.29
N GLU A 121 -6.56 -8.24 7.54
CA GLU A 121 -6.74 -9.31 8.53
C GLU A 121 -7.77 -10.34 8.09
N VAL A 122 -8.91 -9.90 7.54
CA VAL A 122 -9.94 -10.80 6.99
C VAL A 122 -9.37 -11.61 5.83
N GLY A 123 -8.62 -10.99 4.92
CA GLY A 123 -7.94 -11.70 3.83
C GLY A 123 -6.96 -12.75 4.35
N SER A 124 -6.17 -12.41 5.37
CA SER A 124 -5.20 -13.31 5.99
C SER A 124 -5.88 -14.49 6.69
N ALA A 125 -6.99 -14.24 7.40
CA ALA A 125 -7.81 -15.29 8.01
C ALA A 125 -8.42 -16.24 6.96
N VAL A 126 -8.87 -15.72 5.82
CA VAL A 126 -9.36 -16.53 4.70
C VAL A 126 -8.23 -17.37 4.10
N CYS A 127 -6.99 -16.84 4.05
CA CYS A 127 -5.84 -17.59 3.57
C CYS A 127 -5.47 -18.77 4.49
N GLY A 128 -5.45 -18.56 5.81
CA GLY A 128 -5.17 -19.63 6.79
C GLY A 128 -6.26 -20.71 6.84
N ALA A 129 -7.53 -20.31 6.68
CA ALA A 129 -8.67 -21.24 6.68
C ALA A 129 -8.95 -21.90 5.32
N ALA A 130 -8.12 -21.66 4.28
CA ALA A 130 -8.44 -22.06 2.91
C ALA A 130 -8.50 -23.60 2.73
N PRO A 131 -9.65 -24.15 2.29
CA PRO A 131 -9.79 -25.58 2.01
C PRO A 131 -9.29 -25.95 0.60
N ASN A 132 -9.11 -24.98 -0.29
CA ASN A 132 -8.66 -25.18 -1.66
C ASN A 132 -7.83 -23.99 -2.16
N ILE A 133 -7.04 -24.21 -3.22
CA ILE A 133 -6.17 -23.18 -3.81
C ILE A 133 -6.95 -21.97 -4.38
N ASN A 134 -8.19 -22.15 -4.83
CA ASN A 134 -9.01 -21.03 -5.33
C ASN A 134 -9.39 -20.08 -4.19
N ALA A 135 -9.78 -20.60 -3.03
CA ALA A 135 -10.08 -19.82 -1.84
C ALA A 135 -8.84 -19.08 -1.35
N LEU A 136 -7.66 -19.70 -1.43
CA LEU A 136 -6.39 -19.05 -1.13
C LEU A 136 -6.09 -17.89 -2.09
N ILE A 137 -6.34 -18.05 -3.40
CA ILE A 137 -6.19 -16.98 -4.41
C ILE A 137 -7.15 -15.81 -4.12
N ILE A 138 -8.41 -16.10 -3.76
CA ILE A 138 -9.39 -15.06 -3.41
C ILE A 138 -8.98 -14.33 -2.14
N GLY A 139 -8.55 -15.06 -1.11
CA GLY A 139 -7.99 -14.49 0.12
C GLY A 139 -6.82 -13.54 -0.19
N ARG A 140 -5.90 -13.97 -1.07
CA ARG A 140 -4.77 -13.15 -1.53
C ARG A 140 -5.20 -11.88 -2.26
N ALA A 141 -6.24 -11.93 -3.08
CA ALA A 141 -6.79 -10.74 -3.72
C ALA A 141 -7.35 -9.74 -2.69
N ILE A 142 -8.01 -10.23 -1.64
CA ILE A 142 -8.53 -9.41 -0.53
C ILE A 142 -7.37 -8.81 0.28
N CYS A 143 -6.34 -9.60 0.62
CA CYS A 143 -5.11 -9.11 1.25
C CYS A 143 -4.46 -8.00 0.44
N GLY A 144 -4.37 -8.18 -0.90
CA GLY A 144 -3.81 -7.17 -1.80
C GLY A 144 -4.61 -5.87 -1.78
N LEU A 145 -5.93 -5.97 -1.77
CA LEU A 145 -6.83 -4.80 -1.69
C LEU A 145 -6.65 -4.03 -0.38
N GLY A 146 -6.66 -4.72 0.77
CA GLY A 146 -6.48 -4.08 2.08
C GLY A 146 -5.05 -3.57 2.28
N GLY A 147 -4.06 -4.32 1.81
CA GLY A 147 -2.65 -4.01 1.98
C GLY A 147 -2.15 -2.83 1.14
N ALA A 148 -2.66 -2.67 -0.08
CA ALA A 148 -2.43 -1.46 -0.88
C ALA A 148 -2.93 -0.19 -0.17
N GLY A 149 -4.17 -0.24 0.35
CA GLY A 149 -4.76 0.86 1.11
C GLY A 149 -4.04 1.12 2.43
N MET A 150 -3.54 0.07 3.09
CA MET A 150 -2.73 0.17 4.29
C MET A 150 -1.39 0.86 4.00
N TYR A 151 -0.70 0.49 2.91
CA TYR A 151 0.57 1.10 2.53
C TYR A 151 0.41 2.58 2.16
N THR A 152 -0.60 2.92 1.34
CA THR A 152 -0.92 4.33 1.06
C THR A 152 -1.29 5.09 2.34
N GLY A 153 -2.05 4.47 3.24
CA GLY A 153 -2.41 5.06 4.54
C GLY A 153 -1.22 5.33 5.43
N VAL A 154 -0.21 4.46 5.46
CA VAL A 154 1.08 4.70 6.14
C VAL A 154 1.71 5.99 5.64
N LEU A 155 1.83 6.14 4.32
CA LEU A 155 2.45 7.32 3.70
C LEU A 155 1.65 8.60 4.00
N VAL A 156 0.32 8.54 3.92
CA VAL A 156 -0.58 9.68 4.19
C VAL A 156 -0.52 10.08 5.67
N LEU A 157 -0.65 9.12 6.59
CA LEU A 157 -0.61 9.39 8.03
C LEU A 157 0.74 9.94 8.48
N LEU A 158 1.85 9.37 7.99
CA LEU A 158 3.18 9.90 8.29
C LEU A 158 3.33 11.31 7.70
N SER A 159 2.93 11.53 6.44
CA SER A 159 3.02 12.84 5.79
C SER A 159 2.23 13.92 6.53
N ALA A 160 1.03 13.58 7.01
CA ALA A 160 0.14 14.51 7.73
C ALA A 160 0.60 14.82 9.16
N GLN A 161 1.38 13.94 9.80
CA GLN A 161 1.79 14.09 11.19
C GLN A 161 3.27 14.47 11.37
N THR A 162 4.06 14.45 10.30
CA THR A 162 5.50 14.78 10.32
C THR A 162 5.78 16.08 9.60
N THR A 163 6.74 16.85 10.10
CA THR A 163 7.29 18.02 9.41
C THR A 163 8.19 17.58 8.25
N GLU A 164 8.35 18.43 7.24
CA GLU A 164 9.11 18.09 6.03
C GLU A 164 10.55 17.63 6.31
N GLN A 165 11.15 18.12 7.40
CA GLN A 165 12.52 17.77 7.81
C GLN A 165 12.61 16.38 8.46
N GLU A 166 11.60 15.96 9.22
CA GLU A 166 11.58 14.65 9.90
C GLU A 166 11.00 13.54 9.02
N ARG A 167 10.17 13.89 8.02
CA ARG A 167 9.48 12.94 7.12
C ARG A 167 10.40 11.88 6.49
N PRO A 168 11.60 12.21 5.98
CA PRO A 168 12.50 11.21 5.40
C PRO A 168 12.97 10.17 6.42
N VAL A 169 13.13 10.55 7.69
CA VAL A 169 13.56 9.64 8.76
C VAL A 169 12.47 8.60 9.05
N TYR A 170 11.21 9.04 9.14
CA TYR A 170 10.08 8.12 9.37
C TYR A 170 9.79 7.21 8.16
N PHE A 171 9.93 7.71 6.94
CA PHE A 171 9.90 6.86 5.75
C PHE A 171 11.08 5.88 5.71
N GLY A 172 12.26 6.30 6.20
CA GLY A 172 13.40 5.42 6.43
C GLY A 172 13.07 4.27 7.38
N PHE A 173 12.44 4.55 8.54
CA PHE A 173 11.98 3.50 9.45
C PHE A 173 10.94 2.56 8.81
N THR A 174 10.06 3.09 7.96
CA THR A 174 9.11 2.27 7.21
C THR A 174 9.84 1.32 6.26
N GLY A 175 10.87 1.82 5.56
CA GLY A 175 11.75 0.99 4.72
C GLY A 175 12.52 -0.07 5.52
N LEU A 176 13.00 0.27 6.72
CA LEU A 176 13.65 -0.68 7.62
C LEU A 176 12.69 -1.79 8.07
N ALA A 177 11.46 -1.43 8.44
CA ALA A 177 10.42 -2.40 8.80
C ALA A 177 10.10 -3.33 7.61
N TRP A 178 10.03 -2.78 6.39
CA TRP A 178 9.88 -3.56 5.17
C TRP A 178 11.04 -4.53 4.95
N GLY A 179 12.28 -4.06 5.07
CA GLY A 179 13.48 -4.88 4.95
C GLY A 179 13.54 -6.01 5.99
N LEU A 180 13.19 -5.73 7.24
CA LEU A 180 13.07 -6.75 8.29
C LEU A 180 12.02 -7.80 7.94
N GLY A 181 10.87 -7.38 7.40
CA GLY A 181 9.82 -8.30 6.94
C GLY A 181 10.32 -9.24 5.84
N THR A 182 11.06 -8.70 4.87
CA THR A 182 11.66 -9.49 3.78
C THR A 182 12.74 -10.47 4.26
N ILE A 183 13.51 -10.12 5.30
CA ILE A 183 14.53 -11.02 5.86
C ILE A 183 13.88 -12.12 6.72
N LEU A 184 12.89 -11.75 7.54
CA LEU A 184 12.21 -12.69 8.43
C LEU A 184 11.23 -13.61 7.67
N GLY A 185 10.72 -13.18 6.52
CA GLY A 185 9.77 -13.93 5.70
C GLY A 185 10.24 -15.36 5.38
N PRO A 186 11.40 -15.57 4.74
CA PRO A 186 11.89 -16.91 4.41
C PRO A 186 12.27 -17.72 5.65
N ILE A 187 12.73 -17.07 6.73
CA ILE A 187 13.08 -17.74 7.99
C ILE A 187 11.80 -18.34 8.61
N LEU A 188 10.73 -17.56 8.66
CA LEU A 188 9.46 -17.99 9.22
C LEU A 188 8.73 -18.97 8.29
N GLY A 189 8.66 -18.68 6.99
CA GLY A 189 8.09 -19.58 5.97
C GLY A 189 8.77 -20.96 5.96
N GLY A 190 10.10 -20.98 6.07
CA GLY A 190 10.91 -22.19 6.09
C GLY A 190 10.69 -22.99 7.38
N SER A 191 10.48 -22.29 8.50
CA SER A 191 10.13 -22.94 9.76
C SER A 191 8.71 -23.54 9.74
N PHE A 192 7.75 -22.86 9.11
CA PHE A 192 6.37 -23.36 8.97
C PHE A 192 6.25 -24.54 8.02
N THR A 193 7.14 -24.66 7.04
CA THR A 193 7.20 -25.85 6.18
C THR A 193 7.79 -27.09 6.86
N ASN A 194 8.58 -26.91 7.93
CA ASN A 194 9.25 -28.01 8.63
C ASN A 194 8.60 -28.37 9.99
N SER A 195 7.65 -27.55 10.49
CA SER A 195 6.99 -27.77 11.78
C SER A 195 5.77 -28.70 11.68
N SER A 196 5.43 -29.33 12.80
CA SER A 196 4.22 -30.17 12.95
C SER A 196 2.90 -29.37 12.82
N ALA A 197 2.97 -28.05 12.98
CA ALA A 197 1.93 -27.13 12.56
C ALA A 197 2.13 -26.93 11.05
N THR A 198 1.25 -27.54 10.25
CA THR A 198 1.15 -27.37 8.79
C THR A 198 1.27 -25.88 8.39
N TRP A 199 1.65 -25.58 7.15
CA TRP A 199 1.78 -24.22 6.57
C TRP A 199 0.54 -23.30 6.68
N ARG A 200 -0.55 -23.78 7.29
CA ARG A 200 -1.81 -23.08 7.52
C ARG A 200 -1.75 -22.18 8.75
#